data_AF-A0A521V032-F1
#
_entry.id   AF-A0A521V032-F1
#
_cell.length_a   1.000
_cell.length_b   1.000
_cell.length_c   1.000
_cell.angle_alpha   90.00
_cell.angle_beta   90.00
_cell.angle_gamma   90.00
#
_symmetry.space_group_name_H-M   'P 1'
#
loop_
_entity.id
_entity.type
_entity.pdbx_description
1 polymer ?
#
loop_
_entity_poly.entity_id
_entity_poly.type
_entity_poly.pdbx_seq_one_letter_code
_entity_poly.pdbx_strand_id
1 'polypeptide(L)'
;MTIQRRDFLKHLSVGALAAGIEPSFNPLPTQSTTPPEQKLHPDYQSNNPGTEYFIFGNGKILGALQASPNPDLGTHGGLLVMSSEHFGRKISTYLYHPERGLQNSRFTPIINGRGYLPEFAHSTIHWMYPNGIPTVVLEWEAAGCAVREESFCPIHDSAIIRTVTLRNNTVSAIEATSAMLLYPNLMYFDEYQVDRVNMTLTAKGYKTMQLFSLNKSTVGDRHMNIPFGEIAPGEEKQVTLVFTL
;
A
#
# COMPACT_ATOMS: atom_id res chain seq x y z
N MET A 1 3.56 -1.11 -41.65
CA MET A 1 4.52 -1.27 -40.54
C MET A 1 3.74 -1.71 -39.33
N THR A 2 3.91 -2.97 -38.94
CA THR A 2 3.07 -3.65 -37.94
C THR A 2 3.96 -3.97 -36.75
N ILE A 3 3.70 -3.36 -35.60
CA ILE A 3 4.53 -3.52 -34.39
C ILE A 3 4.09 -4.80 -33.69
N GLN A 4 4.96 -5.81 -33.70
CA GLN A 4 4.78 -7.08 -33.00
C GLN A 4 5.25 -6.92 -31.54
N ARG A 5 4.35 -7.14 -30.57
CA ARG A 5 4.67 -7.16 -29.14
C ARG A 5 5.53 -8.40 -28.84
N ARG A 6 6.71 -8.20 -28.25
CA ARG A 6 7.57 -9.28 -27.74
C ARG A 6 7.18 -9.61 -26.29
N ASP A 7 6.64 -10.80 -26.08
CA ASP A 7 6.46 -11.39 -24.74
C ASP A 7 7.79 -11.94 -24.23
N PHE A 8 8.21 -11.47 -23.05
CA PHE A 8 9.56 -11.67 -22.50
C PHE A 8 9.69 -12.79 -21.46
N LEU A 9 8.73 -13.70 -21.33
CA LEU A 9 8.74 -14.71 -20.26
C LEU A 9 8.47 -16.12 -20.76
N LYS A 10 9.30 -16.64 -21.67
CA LYS A 10 9.47 -18.09 -21.80
C LYS A 10 10.91 -18.45 -22.18
N HIS A 11 11.49 -19.35 -21.40
CA HIS A 11 12.67 -20.18 -21.68
C HIS A 11 14.04 -19.65 -21.29
N LEU A 12 14.47 -19.99 -20.06
CA LEU A 12 15.85 -20.41 -19.81
C LEU A 12 15.87 -21.51 -18.73
N SER A 13 15.84 -22.77 -19.15
CA SER A 13 16.50 -23.86 -18.42
C SER A 13 16.68 -25.12 -19.30
N VAL A 14 17.95 -25.36 -19.63
CA VAL A 14 18.70 -26.64 -19.61
C VAL A 14 18.20 -27.84 -20.45
N GLY A 15 18.88 -28.07 -21.58
CA GLY A 15 19.82 -29.19 -21.77
C GLY A 15 19.38 -30.67 -21.70
N ALA A 16 19.34 -31.29 -22.89
CA ALA A 16 19.82 -32.64 -23.28
C ALA A 16 19.17 -33.93 -22.72
N LEU A 17 18.56 -34.74 -23.61
CA LEU A 17 19.08 -36.04 -24.13
C LEU A 17 17.97 -36.82 -24.87
N ALA A 18 18.35 -37.47 -25.97
CA ALA A 18 17.50 -38.32 -26.79
C ALA A 18 17.54 -39.78 -26.32
N ALA A 19 16.38 -40.43 -26.22
CA ALA A 19 16.20 -41.88 -26.38
C ALA A 19 14.72 -42.17 -26.66
N GLY A 20 14.44 -42.98 -27.68
CA GLY A 20 13.09 -43.28 -28.17
C GLY A 20 12.27 -44.16 -27.23
N ILE A 21 10.97 -43.85 -27.12
CA ILE A 21 9.93 -44.70 -26.53
C ILE A 21 8.64 -44.47 -27.36
N GLU A 22 7.95 -45.57 -27.67
CA GLU A 22 6.77 -45.71 -28.53
C GLU A 22 5.62 -44.71 -28.22
N PRO A 23 4.81 -44.33 -29.23
CA PRO A 23 3.67 -43.45 -29.00
C PRO A 23 2.52 -44.24 -28.37
N SER A 24 2.55 -44.37 -27.04
CA SER A 24 1.33 -44.63 -26.28
C SER A 24 0.49 -43.36 -26.28
N PHE A 25 -0.49 -43.29 -27.17
CA PHE A 25 -1.50 -42.22 -27.16
C PHE A 25 -2.42 -42.40 -25.95
N ASN A 26 -1.95 -42.00 -24.77
CA ASN A 26 -2.84 -41.60 -23.71
C ASN A 26 -3.44 -40.24 -24.10
N PRO A 27 -4.77 -40.08 -24.13
CA PRO A 27 -5.35 -38.76 -24.28
C PRO A 27 -4.83 -37.89 -23.13
N LEU A 28 -4.17 -36.79 -23.48
CA LEU A 28 -3.78 -35.76 -22.52
C LEU A 28 -5.01 -35.42 -21.67
N PRO A 29 -4.88 -35.28 -20.33
CA PRO A 29 -5.96 -34.79 -19.52
C PRO A 29 -6.43 -33.48 -20.15
N THR A 30 -7.72 -33.39 -20.49
CA THR A 30 -8.37 -32.19 -21.00
C THR A 30 -8.14 -31.08 -19.98
N GLN A 31 -7.07 -30.30 -20.19
CA GLN A 31 -6.92 -29.02 -19.54
C GLN A 31 -8.13 -28.20 -19.96
N SER A 32 -8.93 -27.79 -18.99
CA SER A 32 -10.04 -26.87 -19.20
C SER A 32 -9.53 -25.69 -20.03
N THR A 33 -10.03 -25.54 -21.25
CA THR A 33 -9.64 -24.51 -22.21
C THR A 33 -10.18 -23.13 -21.84
N THR A 34 -10.90 -23.01 -20.72
CA THR A 34 -11.34 -21.72 -20.20
C THR A 34 -10.13 -21.00 -19.64
N PRO A 35 -9.77 -19.81 -20.16
CA PRO A 35 -8.78 -18.97 -19.51
C PRO A 35 -9.19 -18.81 -18.04
N PRO A 36 -8.26 -18.89 -17.07
CA PRO A 36 -8.61 -18.65 -15.69
C PRO A 36 -9.27 -17.28 -15.60
N GLU A 37 -10.48 -17.24 -15.06
CA GLU A 37 -11.23 -16.00 -14.86
C GLU A 37 -10.34 -15.03 -14.05
N GLN A 38 -10.18 -13.81 -14.55
CA GLN A 38 -9.37 -12.79 -13.88
C GLN A 38 -10.01 -12.48 -12.52
N LYS A 39 -9.43 -13.03 -11.45
CA LYS A 39 -9.88 -12.75 -10.09
C LYS A 39 -9.32 -11.40 -9.65
N LEU A 40 -10.22 -10.42 -9.50
CA LEU A 40 -9.90 -9.15 -8.87
C LEU A 40 -9.61 -9.34 -7.39
N HIS A 41 -8.78 -8.47 -6.81
CA HIS A 41 -8.52 -8.47 -5.37
C HIS A 41 -9.82 -8.28 -4.57
N PRO A 42 -10.01 -8.88 -3.38
CA PRO A 42 -11.21 -8.73 -2.56
C PRO A 42 -11.64 -7.28 -2.27
N ASP A 43 -10.66 -6.37 -2.23
CA ASP A 43 -10.88 -4.92 -2.14
C ASP A 43 -11.64 -4.31 -3.32
N TYR A 44 -11.93 -5.07 -4.38
CA TYR A 44 -12.86 -4.65 -5.41
C TYR A 44 -14.26 -4.39 -4.83
N GLN A 45 -14.70 -5.22 -3.89
CA GLN A 45 -15.99 -5.08 -3.23
C GLN A 45 -15.92 -4.04 -2.11
N SER A 46 -16.93 -3.16 -2.05
CA SER A 46 -16.96 -2.07 -1.05
C SER A 46 -17.69 -2.46 0.24
N ASN A 47 -18.49 -3.54 0.22
CA ASN A 47 -19.39 -3.95 1.30
C ASN A 47 -19.08 -5.35 1.85
N ASN A 48 -17.80 -5.70 1.93
CA ASN A 48 -17.38 -7.00 2.46
C ASN A 48 -17.83 -7.14 3.94
N PRO A 49 -18.38 -8.30 4.36
CA PRO A 49 -18.88 -8.49 5.71
C PRO A 49 -17.85 -8.14 6.78
N GLY A 50 -18.28 -7.37 7.79
CA GLY A 50 -17.43 -6.95 8.92
C GLY A 50 -16.33 -5.95 8.56
N THR A 51 -16.24 -5.48 7.32
CA THR A 51 -15.28 -4.43 6.95
C THR A 51 -15.85 -3.07 7.31
N GLU A 52 -15.07 -2.28 8.05
CA GLU A 52 -15.42 -0.91 8.46
C GLU A 52 -14.47 0.11 7.80
N TYR A 53 -14.94 1.34 7.67
CA TYR A 53 -14.18 2.44 7.08
C TYR A 53 -14.20 3.66 7.99
N PHE A 54 -13.02 4.12 8.39
CA PHE A 54 -12.83 5.31 9.20
C PHE A 54 -12.57 6.48 8.26
N ILE A 55 -13.64 7.18 7.88
CA ILE A 55 -13.64 8.22 6.84
C ILE A 55 -13.31 9.59 7.44
N PHE A 56 -12.26 10.24 6.95
CA PHE A 56 -11.82 11.59 7.36
C PHE A 56 -11.63 12.50 6.13
N GLY A 57 -11.88 13.80 6.29
CA GLY A 57 -11.75 14.74 5.18
C GLY A 57 -11.96 16.18 5.62
N ASN A 58 -11.61 17.12 4.74
CA ASN A 58 -11.71 18.57 4.98
C ASN A 58 -12.49 19.31 3.88
N GLY A 59 -13.24 18.57 3.05
CA GLY A 59 -13.96 19.14 1.90
C GLY A 59 -13.10 19.38 0.64
N LYS A 60 -11.76 19.25 0.71
CA LYS A 60 -10.86 19.29 -0.46
C LYS A 60 -10.35 17.91 -0.87
N ILE A 61 -10.12 17.06 0.12
CA ILE A 61 -9.71 15.67 -0.05
C ILE A 61 -10.48 14.80 0.95
N LEU A 62 -10.75 13.56 0.55
CA LEU A 62 -11.39 12.56 1.39
C LEU A 62 -10.48 11.33 1.49
N GLY A 63 -10.20 10.93 2.72
CA GLY A 63 -9.47 9.72 3.06
C GLY A 63 -10.36 8.74 3.81
N ALA A 64 -10.02 7.46 3.75
CA ALA A 64 -10.59 6.47 4.65
C ALA A 64 -9.58 5.39 4.98
N LEU A 65 -9.52 4.97 6.24
CA LEU A 65 -8.74 3.80 6.65
C LEU A 65 -9.65 2.58 6.76
N GLN A 66 -9.27 1.48 6.12
CA GLN A 66 -10.05 0.25 6.10
C GLN A 66 -9.68 -0.68 7.27
N ALA A 67 -10.67 -1.06 8.08
CA ALA A 67 -10.57 -2.15 9.03
C ALA A 67 -11.24 -3.38 8.41
N SER A 68 -10.46 -4.31 7.86
CA SER A 68 -11.00 -5.59 7.37
C SER A 68 -10.61 -6.74 8.30
N PRO A 69 -11.55 -7.60 8.73
CA PRO A 69 -11.29 -8.64 9.72
C PRO A 69 -10.58 -9.87 9.16
N ASN A 70 -10.61 -10.05 7.83
CA ASN A 70 -10.07 -11.23 7.17
C ASN A 70 -9.36 -10.79 5.87
N PRO A 71 -8.10 -11.23 5.63
CA PRO A 71 -7.37 -10.92 4.39
C PRO A 71 -8.09 -11.36 3.10
N ASP A 72 -8.94 -12.40 3.16
CA ASP A 72 -9.77 -12.85 2.04
C ASP A 72 -10.94 -11.89 1.74
N LEU A 73 -11.28 -11.02 2.69
CA LEU A 73 -12.34 -10.02 2.58
C LEU A 73 -11.79 -8.62 2.28
N GLY A 74 -10.51 -8.35 2.50
CA GLY A 74 -9.92 -7.05 2.17
C GLY A 74 -8.63 -6.76 2.91
N THR A 75 -8.00 -5.65 2.52
CA THR A 75 -6.76 -5.20 3.16
C THR A 75 -7.04 -4.47 4.46
N HIS A 76 -6.63 -5.04 5.60
CA HIS A 76 -6.60 -4.31 6.86
C HIS A 76 -5.53 -3.20 6.85
N GLY A 77 -5.85 -2.01 7.35
CA GLY A 77 -4.95 -0.86 7.39
C GLY A 77 -4.70 -0.19 6.03
N GLY A 78 -5.47 -0.56 5.00
CA GLY A 78 -5.41 0.07 3.68
C GLY A 78 -5.98 1.49 3.70
N LEU A 79 -5.28 2.43 3.08
CA LEU A 79 -5.71 3.82 2.92
C LEU A 79 -6.39 4.00 1.56
N LEU A 80 -7.61 4.52 1.60
CA LEU A 80 -8.33 5.02 0.44
C LEU A 80 -8.12 6.54 0.36
N VAL A 81 -7.92 7.05 -0.85
CA VAL A 81 -7.91 8.50 -1.14
C VAL A 81 -8.86 8.75 -2.29
N MET A 82 -9.75 9.74 -2.17
CA MET A 82 -10.74 10.05 -3.19
C MET A 82 -11.06 11.56 -3.22
N SER A 83 -11.78 11.98 -4.27
CA SER A 83 -12.33 13.33 -4.36
C SER A 83 -13.29 13.59 -3.20
N SER A 84 -13.22 14.78 -2.59
CA SER A 84 -14.20 15.23 -1.60
C SER A 84 -15.59 15.48 -2.18
N GLU A 85 -15.69 15.70 -3.49
CA GLU A 85 -16.95 15.97 -4.19
C GLU A 85 -17.63 14.68 -4.70
N HIS A 86 -16.89 13.57 -4.77
CA HIS A 86 -17.36 12.33 -5.37
C HIS A 86 -17.08 11.15 -4.44
N PHE A 87 -18.03 10.88 -3.54
CA PHE A 87 -18.02 9.67 -2.74
C PHE A 87 -18.32 8.46 -3.62
N GLY A 88 -17.35 7.53 -3.74
CA GLY A 88 -17.38 6.47 -4.72
C GLY A 88 -17.18 5.07 -4.14
N ARG A 89 -17.25 4.07 -5.03
CA ARG A 89 -16.87 2.68 -4.70
C ARG A 89 -15.35 2.61 -4.48
N LYS A 90 -14.88 1.62 -3.74
CA LYS A 90 -13.44 1.41 -3.44
C LYS A 90 -12.57 1.35 -4.71
N ILE A 91 -13.08 0.75 -5.78
CA ILE A 91 -12.40 0.67 -7.09
C ILE A 91 -12.19 2.02 -7.79
N SER A 92 -12.97 3.03 -7.39
CA SER A 92 -12.94 4.39 -7.91
C SER A 92 -12.07 5.32 -7.06
N THR A 93 -11.32 4.77 -6.10
CA THR A 93 -10.38 5.53 -5.28
C THR A 93 -9.02 5.61 -5.96
N TYR A 94 -8.25 6.65 -5.61
CA TYR A 94 -6.99 6.98 -6.26
C TYR A 94 -5.84 6.03 -5.91
N LEU A 95 -5.96 5.19 -4.87
CA LEU A 95 -4.92 4.25 -4.45
C LEU A 95 -5.32 2.77 -4.64
N TYR A 96 -6.44 2.48 -5.30
CA TYR A 96 -6.85 1.11 -5.58
C TYR A 96 -6.04 0.49 -6.73
N HIS A 97 -5.58 -0.76 -6.54
CA HIS A 97 -4.95 -1.57 -7.56
C HIS A 97 -5.79 -2.84 -7.87
N PRO A 98 -6.05 -3.20 -9.13
CA PRO A 98 -6.88 -4.37 -9.48
C PRO A 98 -6.42 -5.69 -8.85
N GLU A 99 -5.11 -5.93 -8.84
CA GLU A 99 -4.51 -7.18 -8.36
C GLU A 99 -4.11 -7.15 -6.87
N ARG A 100 -3.91 -5.96 -6.32
CA ARG A 100 -3.32 -5.77 -4.98
C ARG A 100 -4.27 -5.06 -4.02
N GLY A 101 -5.44 -4.64 -4.49
CA GLY A 101 -6.39 -3.87 -3.71
C GLY A 101 -5.76 -2.62 -3.12
N LEU A 102 -5.85 -2.50 -1.79
CA LEU A 102 -5.25 -1.43 -1.02
C LEU A 102 -3.91 -1.82 -0.38
N GLN A 103 -3.34 -3.00 -0.67
CA GLN A 103 -2.11 -3.46 -0.04
C GLN A 103 -0.95 -2.47 -0.18
N ASN A 104 -0.84 -1.81 -1.33
CA ASN A 104 0.23 -0.84 -1.63
C ASN A 104 0.04 0.53 -0.95
N SER A 105 -1.12 0.79 -0.36
CA SER A 105 -1.42 2.02 0.38
C SER A 105 -1.04 1.92 1.87
N ARG A 106 -0.55 0.77 2.32
CA ARG A 106 -0.10 0.55 3.69
C ARG A 106 1.30 1.11 3.90
N PHE A 107 1.53 1.71 5.07
CA PHE A 107 2.87 1.97 5.55
C PHE A 107 3.53 0.66 5.98
N THR A 108 4.81 0.49 5.66
CA THR A 108 5.56 -0.74 5.98
C THR A 108 6.80 -0.38 6.80
N PRO A 109 6.79 -0.50 8.14
CA PRO A 109 8.03 -0.45 8.91
C PRO A 109 8.89 -1.67 8.57
N ILE A 110 10.18 -1.45 8.41
CA ILE A 110 11.19 -2.47 8.15
C ILE A 110 12.15 -2.46 9.35
N ILE A 111 12.02 -3.48 10.21
CA ILE A 111 12.78 -3.59 11.46
C ILE A 111 13.75 -4.75 11.32
N ASN A 112 15.04 -4.50 11.55
CA ASN A 112 16.11 -5.48 11.39
C ASN A 112 16.04 -6.24 10.05
N GLY A 113 15.72 -5.50 8.97
CA GLY A 113 15.64 -6.03 7.60
C GLY A 113 14.33 -6.74 7.23
N ARG A 114 13.35 -6.85 8.13
CA ARG A 114 12.05 -7.48 7.84
C ARG A 114 10.92 -6.45 7.81
N GLY A 115 10.10 -6.51 6.76
CA GLY A 115 8.89 -5.69 6.64
C GLY A 115 7.72 -6.26 7.43
N TYR A 116 6.95 -5.38 8.07
CA TYR A 116 5.76 -5.73 8.86
C TYR A 116 4.53 -4.97 8.37
N LEU A 117 3.36 -5.54 8.61
CA LEU A 117 2.08 -5.00 8.19
C LEU A 117 1.06 -5.22 9.32
N PRO A 118 0.07 -4.33 9.48
CA PRO A 118 -0.95 -4.47 10.51
C PRO A 118 -1.88 -5.65 10.20
N GLU A 119 -2.20 -6.43 11.24
CA GLU A 119 -3.18 -7.52 11.20
C GLU A 119 -4.36 -7.19 12.10
N PHE A 120 -5.59 -7.47 11.66
CA PHE A 120 -6.80 -7.07 12.38
C PHE A 120 -6.86 -7.58 13.82
N ALA A 121 -6.47 -8.83 14.06
CA ALA A 121 -6.51 -9.43 15.39
C ALA A 121 -5.54 -8.79 16.40
N HIS A 122 -4.54 -8.05 15.91
CA HIS A 122 -3.46 -7.46 16.70
C HIS A 122 -3.33 -5.96 16.44
N SER A 123 -4.44 -5.31 16.12
CA SER A 123 -4.49 -3.88 15.87
C SER A 123 -5.80 -3.27 16.35
N THR A 124 -5.78 -1.97 16.54
CA THR A 124 -6.97 -1.18 16.87
C THR A 124 -7.00 0.06 16.00
N ILE A 125 -8.17 0.35 15.42
CA ILE A 125 -8.43 1.60 14.70
C ILE A 125 -9.48 2.39 15.46
N HIS A 126 -9.19 3.66 15.74
CA HIS A 126 -10.10 4.53 16.46
C HIS A 126 -9.90 6.00 16.09
N TRP A 127 -10.82 6.84 16.56
CA TRP A 127 -10.75 8.29 16.36
C TRP A 127 -10.12 8.98 17.56
N MET A 128 -9.30 9.99 17.27
CA MET A 128 -8.85 11.00 18.22
C MET A 128 -9.08 12.40 17.67
N TYR A 129 -9.05 13.40 18.56
CA TYR A 129 -9.30 14.79 18.20
C TYR A 129 -8.23 15.74 18.77
N PRO A 130 -6.94 15.54 18.44
CA PRO A 130 -5.87 16.44 18.89
C PRO A 130 -6.17 17.87 18.42
N ASN A 131 -6.27 18.81 19.36
CA ASN A 131 -6.63 20.21 19.09
C ASN A 131 -7.94 20.37 18.28
N GLY A 132 -8.88 19.42 18.43
CA GLY A 132 -10.16 19.43 17.73
C GLY A 132 -10.11 18.96 16.27
N ILE A 133 -8.96 18.50 15.76
CA ILE A 133 -8.83 17.98 14.40
C ILE A 133 -9.14 16.48 14.40
N PRO A 134 -10.11 15.98 13.61
CA PRO A 134 -10.38 14.56 13.50
C PRO A 134 -9.17 13.80 12.93
N THR A 135 -8.64 12.87 13.71
CA THR A 135 -7.48 12.04 13.37
C THR A 135 -7.86 10.58 13.51
N VAL A 136 -7.70 9.81 12.44
CA VAL A 136 -7.82 8.35 12.49
C VAL A 136 -6.50 7.79 12.97
N VAL A 137 -6.57 6.93 13.98
CA VAL A 137 -5.41 6.30 14.59
C VAL A 137 -5.47 4.80 14.33
N LEU A 138 -4.37 4.23 13.86
CA LEU A 138 -4.14 2.79 13.81
C LEU A 138 -2.96 2.44 14.72
N GLU A 139 -3.22 1.59 15.72
CA GLU A 139 -2.21 1.08 16.65
C GLU A 139 -2.05 -0.42 16.46
N TRP A 140 -0.81 -0.89 16.42
CA TRP A 140 -0.47 -2.29 16.21
C TRP A 140 0.98 -2.57 16.64
N GLU A 141 1.42 -3.83 16.56
CA GLU A 141 2.77 -4.22 16.96
C GLU A 141 3.58 -4.82 15.80
N ALA A 142 4.87 -4.46 15.73
CA ALA A 142 5.83 -4.99 14.76
C ALA A 142 7.14 -5.34 15.46
N ALA A 143 7.55 -6.62 15.42
CA ALA A 143 8.82 -7.07 16.02
C ALA A 143 9.01 -6.67 17.50
N GLY A 144 7.93 -6.65 18.30
CA GLY A 144 7.99 -6.20 19.69
C GLY A 144 8.08 -4.67 19.86
N CYS A 145 7.87 -3.90 18.79
CA CYS A 145 7.73 -2.46 18.83
C CYS A 145 6.27 -2.07 18.69
N ALA A 146 5.84 -1.04 19.42
CA ALA A 146 4.54 -0.42 19.20
C ALA A 146 4.61 0.51 17.98
N VAL A 147 3.68 0.33 17.05
CA VAL A 147 3.51 1.18 15.87
C VAL A 147 2.20 1.95 16.05
N ARG A 148 2.30 3.27 15.95
CA ARG A 148 1.14 4.16 15.99
C ARG A 148 1.12 5.01 14.72
N GLU A 149 0.04 4.93 13.97
CA GLU A 149 -0.17 5.67 12.74
C GLU A 149 -1.34 6.63 12.90
N GLU A 150 -1.09 7.91 12.65
CA GLU A 150 -2.06 8.99 12.79
C GLU A 150 -2.30 9.63 11.43
N SER A 151 -3.53 9.56 10.93
CA SER A 151 -3.93 10.11 9.64
C SER A 151 -4.99 11.19 9.80
N PHE A 152 -4.73 12.37 9.23
CA PHE A 152 -5.68 13.48 9.25
C PHE A 152 -5.55 14.37 8.01
N CYS A 153 -6.56 15.21 7.78
CA CYS A 153 -6.54 16.23 6.74
C CYS A 153 -6.40 17.62 7.39
N PRO A 154 -5.32 18.39 7.12
CA PRO A 154 -5.22 19.78 7.57
C PRO A 154 -6.33 20.65 6.98
N ILE A 155 -6.84 21.64 7.72
CA ILE A 155 -8.09 22.35 7.38
C ILE A 155 -8.05 23.03 6.00
N HIS A 156 -6.89 23.55 5.58
CA HIS A 156 -6.79 24.41 4.39
C HIS A 156 -6.13 23.78 3.18
N ASP A 157 -5.57 22.56 3.30
CA ASP A 157 -4.79 21.95 2.22
C ASP A 157 -5.46 20.72 1.65
N SER A 158 -5.31 20.49 0.35
CA SER A 158 -5.72 19.24 -0.30
C SER A 158 -4.67 18.16 0.00
N ALA A 159 -4.57 17.77 1.27
CA ALA A 159 -3.55 16.87 1.75
C ALA A 159 -4.07 15.88 2.80
N ILE A 160 -3.45 14.71 2.85
CA ILE A 160 -3.54 13.77 3.97
C ILE A 160 -2.14 13.69 4.58
N ILE A 161 -2.05 14.00 5.86
CA ILE A 161 -0.84 13.85 6.66
C ILE A 161 -0.95 12.51 7.39
N ARG A 162 0.04 11.63 7.20
CA ARG A 162 0.18 10.37 7.91
C ARG A 162 1.47 10.40 8.71
N THR A 163 1.33 10.46 10.02
CA THR A 163 2.46 10.42 10.95
C THR A 163 2.57 9.01 11.52
N VAL A 164 3.76 8.44 11.52
CA VAL A 164 4.01 7.10 12.08
C VAL A 164 5.07 7.21 13.16
N THR A 165 4.69 6.81 14.37
CA THR A 165 5.56 6.70 15.53
C THR A 165 5.88 5.23 15.78
N LEU A 166 7.17 4.92 15.92
CA LEU A 166 7.68 3.60 16.26
C LEU A 166 8.36 3.68 17.62
N ARG A 167 7.85 2.93 18.60
CA ARG A 167 8.43 2.82 19.94
C ARG A 167 9.01 1.44 20.16
N ASN A 168 10.30 1.38 20.50
CA ASN A 168 10.98 0.12 20.78
C ASN A 168 10.65 -0.37 22.19
N ASN A 169 9.80 -1.40 22.32
CA ASN A 169 9.48 -2.02 23.61
C ASN A 169 10.34 -3.26 23.89
N THR A 170 11.36 -3.53 23.06
CA THR A 170 12.29 -4.64 23.28
C THR A 170 13.40 -4.25 24.25
N VAL A 171 14.24 -5.22 24.64
CA VAL A 171 15.35 -5.02 25.58
C VAL A 171 16.66 -4.57 24.91
N SER A 172 16.71 -4.54 23.58
CA SER A 172 17.89 -4.19 22.80
C SER A 172 17.58 -3.09 21.78
N ALA A 173 18.61 -2.35 21.35
CA ALA A 173 18.46 -1.42 20.24
C ALA A 173 18.03 -2.16 18.97
N ILE A 174 17.26 -1.49 18.12
CA ILE A 174 16.84 -1.99 16.81
C ILE A 174 17.26 -1.03 15.72
N GLU A 175 17.49 -1.54 14.52
CA GLU A 175 17.63 -0.71 13.32
C GLU A 175 16.31 -0.71 12.55
N ALA A 176 15.77 0.48 12.27
CA ALA A 176 14.49 0.62 11.60
C ALA A 176 14.54 1.59 10.42
N THR A 177 13.88 1.19 9.33
CA THR A 177 13.51 2.05 8.21
C THR A 177 12.03 1.85 7.91
N SER A 178 11.53 2.50 6.87
CA SER A 178 10.18 2.26 6.38
C SER A 178 10.11 2.35 4.88
N ALA A 179 9.05 1.78 4.33
CA ALA A 179 8.68 1.94 2.94
C ALA A 179 7.23 2.43 2.82
N MET A 180 7.01 3.40 1.95
CA MET A 180 5.69 3.79 1.45
C MET A 180 5.70 3.73 -0.06
N LEU A 181 4.62 3.22 -0.66
CA LEU A 181 4.50 3.13 -2.11
C LEU A 181 3.51 4.17 -2.64
N LEU A 182 3.80 4.72 -3.83
CA LEU A 182 2.82 5.44 -4.64
C LEU A 182 2.39 4.56 -5.81
N TYR A 183 1.35 3.76 -5.59
CA TYR A 183 0.65 3.00 -6.64
C TYR A 183 -0.75 3.58 -6.82
N PRO A 184 -0.88 4.63 -7.62
CA PRO A 184 -2.15 5.22 -7.93
C PRO A 184 -2.95 4.28 -8.85
N ASN A 185 -4.25 4.48 -8.85
CA ASN A 185 -5.17 3.77 -9.70
C ASN A 185 -4.97 4.18 -11.16
N LEU A 186 -4.61 3.20 -12.00
CA LEU A 186 -4.27 3.39 -13.41
C LEU A 186 -5.43 3.90 -14.26
N MET A 187 -6.67 3.85 -13.77
CA MET A 187 -7.81 4.48 -14.44
C MET A 187 -7.77 6.02 -14.35
N TYR A 188 -7.10 6.57 -13.33
CA TYR A 188 -7.05 8.01 -13.08
C TYR A 188 -5.67 8.63 -13.35
N PHE A 189 -4.61 7.82 -13.31
CA PHE A 189 -3.24 8.28 -13.43
C PHE A 189 -2.47 7.38 -14.40
N ASP A 190 -1.96 7.97 -15.47
CA ASP A 190 -1.24 7.31 -16.56
C ASP A 190 0.25 7.68 -16.58
N GLU A 191 0.64 8.76 -15.92
CA GLU A 191 2.00 9.25 -15.84
C GLU A 191 2.58 9.17 -14.43
N TYR A 192 3.87 8.86 -14.36
CA TYR A 192 4.63 8.68 -13.13
C TYR A 192 5.97 9.39 -13.21
N GLN A 193 6.29 10.17 -12.19
CA GLN A 193 7.51 10.97 -12.13
C GLN A 193 8.15 10.85 -10.75
N VAL A 194 9.47 10.76 -10.74
CA VAL A 194 10.28 10.72 -9.53
C VAL A 194 11.20 11.93 -9.53
N ASP A 195 10.98 12.81 -8.57
CA ASP A 195 11.87 13.93 -8.31
C ASP A 195 12.88 13.51 -7.23
N ARG A 196 14.12 13.23 -7.66
CA ARG A 196 15.22 12.85 -6.75
C ARG A 196 15.93 14.04 -6.11
N VAL A 197 15.57 15.27 -6.48
CA VAL A 197 16.09 16.48 -5.81
C VAL A 197 15.22 16.77 -4.59
N ASN A 198 13.90 16.75 -4.78
CA ASN A 198 12.94 17.02 -3.71
C ASN A 198 12.45 15.75 -2.98
N MET A 199 12.88 14.57 -3.43
CA MET A 199 12.46 13.26 -2.90
C MET A 199 10.94 13.07 -2.95
N THR A 200 10.34 13.39 -4.09
CA THR A 200 8.88 13.36 -4.29
C THR A 200 8.50 12.34 -5.36
N LEU A 201 7.51 11.50 -5.06
CA LEU A 201 6.84 10.66 -6.04
C LEU A 201 5.60 11.39 -6.54
N THR A 202 5.40 11.46 -7.86
CA THR A 202 4.26 12.14 -8.47
C THR A 202 3.55 11.22 -9.45
N ALA A 203 2.23 11.17 -9.34
CA ALA A 203 1.32 10.54 -10.29
C ALA A 203 0.50 11.63 -11.00
N LYS A 204 0.41 11.58 -12.32
CA LYS A 204 -0.34 12.54 -13.15
C LYS A 204 -1.37 11.80 -14.02
N GLY A 205 -2.45 12.52 -14.35
CA GLY A 205 -3.56 12.05 -15.17
C GLY A 205 -4.73 13.02 -15.00
N TYR A 206 -5.90 12.51 -14.61
CA TYR A 206 -7.07 13.35 -14.30
C TYR A 206 -6.84 14.33 -13.14
N LYS A 207 -5.93 13.97 -12.23
CA LYS A 207 -5.45 14.79 -11.11
C LYS A 207 -3.92 14.65 -11.02
N THR A 208 -3.30 15.48 -10.19
CA THR A 208 -1.88 15.31 -9.81
C THR A 208 -1.84 14.89 -8.35
N MET A 209 -1.34 13.69 -8.07
CA MET A 209 -1.15 13.22 -6.70
C MET A 209 0.34 13.13 -6.40
N GLN A 210 0.76 13.64 -5.24
CA GLN A 210 2.15 13.55 -4.82
C GLN A 210 2.27 12.83 -3.47
N LEU A 211 3.38 12.13 -3.30
CA LEU A 211 3.82 11.55 -2.03
C LEU A 211 5.22 12.06 -1.73
N PHE A 212 5.38 12.71 -0.58
CA PHE A 212 6.66 13.13 -0.03
C PHE A 212 6.72 12.92 1.49
N SER A 213 7.91 13.07 2.08
CA SER A 213 8.10 13.03 3.54
C SER A 213 8.65 14.36 4.04
N LEU A 214 8.28 14.73 5.27
CA LEU A 214 8.92 15.85 5.99
C LEU A 214 10.25 15.43 6.63
N ASN A 215 10.55 14.13 6.66
CA ASN A 215 11.80 13.58 7.13
C ASN A 215 12.74 13.34 5.95
N LYS A 216 14.04 13.17 6.24
CA LYS A 216 15.02 12.73 5.25
C LYS A 216 14.56 11.41 4.66
N SER A 217 14.50 11.31 3.34
CA SER A 217 14.03 10.13 2.63
C SER A 217 14.83 9.88 1.36
N THR A 218 14.60 8.72 0.76
CA THR A 218 15.08 8.39 -0.59
C THR A 218 13.92 7.85 -1.40
N VAL A 219 13.95 8.07 -2.71
CA VAL A 219 12.88 7.63 -3.62
C VAL A 219 13.42 6.77 -4.76
N GLY A 220 12.76 5.64 -4.98
CA GLY A 220 12.87 4.83 -6.19
C GLY A 220 11.70 5.11 -7.14
N ASP A 221 11.46 4.22 -8.10
CA ASP A 221 10.46 4.46 -9.16
C ASP A 221 9.02 4.60 -8.64
N ARG A 222 8.67 3.86 -7.58
CA ARG A 222 7.31 3.84 -6.98
C ARG A 222 7.32 3.71 -5.47
N HIS A 223 8.48 3.82 -4.84
CA HIS A 223 8.64 3.61 -3.41
C HIS A 223 9.49 4.73 -2.81
N MET A 224 9.13 5.10 -1.60
CA MET A 224 9.88 6.01 -0.74
C MET A 224 10.38 5.22 0.46
N ASN A 225 11.67 5.35 0.77
CA ASN A 225 12.24 4.84 2.01
C ASN A 225 12.54 5.99 2.97
N ILE A 226 12.12 5.84 4.23
CA ILE A 226 12.36 6.82 5.28
C ILE A 226 13.04 6.10 6.46
N PRO A 227 14.31 6.41 6.77
CA PRO A 227 14.99 5.82 7.91
C PRO A 227 14.42 6.36 9.23
N PHE A 228 14.17 5.46 10.17
CA PHE A 228 14.08 5.83 11.58
C PHE A 228 15.47 5.82 12.23
N GLY A 229 16.38 4.96 11.72
CA GLY A 229 17.71 4.71 12.25
C GLY A 229 17.70 3.72 13.42
N GLU A 230 18.74 3.79 14.24
CA GLU A 230 18.80 3.05 15.48
C GLU A 230 17.81 3.62 16.51
N ILE A 231 17.05 2.75 17.18
CA ILE A 231 16.09 3.10 18.23
C ILE A 231 16.44 2.32 19.50
N ALA A 232 16.84 3.02 20.55
CA ALA A 232 17.19 2.39 21.83
C ALA A 232 15.95 1.80 22.55
N PRO A 233 16.13 0.86 23.49
CA PRO A 233 15.04 0.36 24.33
C PRO A 233 14.26 1.50 25.02
N GLY A 234 12.94 1.50 24.84
CA GLY A 234 12.03 2.50 25.39
C GLY A 234 11.96 3.82 24.61
N GLU A 235 12.86 4.05 23.64
CA GLU A 235 12.85 5.23 22.78
C GLU A 235 11.75 5.13 21.71
N GLU A 236 11.29 6.30 21.26
CA GLU A 236 10.40 6.44 20.12
C GLU A 236 11.01 7.34 19.04
N LYS A 237 10.74 6.99 17.78
CA LYS A 237 11.04 7.82 16.61
C LYS A 237 9.78 8.02 15.78
N GLN A 238 9.74 9.13 15.07
CA GLN A 238 8.57 9.51 14.26
C GLN A 238 8.98 9.91 12.85
N VAL A 239 8.14 9.53 11.89
CA VAL A 239 8.21 9.99 10.50
C VAL A 239 6.86 10.53 10.04
N THR A 240 6.88 11.49 9.13
CA THR A 240 5.68 12.12 8.58
C THR A 240 5.69 12.03 7.07
N LEU A 241 4.60 11.50 6.53
CA LEU A 241 4.31 11.40 5.10
C LEU A 241 3.17 12.34 4.75
N VAL A 242 3.22 12.88 3.53
CA VAL A 242 2.19 13.76 3.01
C VAL A 242 1.76 13.25 1.64
N PHE A 243 0.46 12.99 1.51
CA PHE A 243 -0.22 12.81 0.23
C PHE A 243 -0.90 14.12 -0.15
N THR A 244 -0.65 14.65 -1.34
CA THR A 244 -1.36 15.82 -1.88
C THR A 244 -2.14 15.45 -3.13
N LEU A 245 -3.23 16.17 -3.40
CA LEU A 245 -4.11 16.00 -4.58
C LEU A 245 -4.44 17.34 -5.25
#